data_AF-A0A6P1WU51-F1
#
_entry.id   AF-A0A6P1WU51-F1
#
_cell.length_a   1.000
_cell.length_b   1.000
_cell.length_c   1.000
_cell.angle_alpha   90.00
_cell.angle_beta   90.00
_cell.angle_gamma   90.00
#
_symmetry.space_group_name_H-M   'P 1'
#
loop_
_entity.id
_entity.type
_entity.pdbx_description
1 polymer ?
#
loop_
_entity_poly.entity_id
_entity_poly.type
_entity_poly.pdbx_seq_one_letter_code
_entity_poly.pdbx_strand_id
1 'polypeptide(L)'
;MKEQWLKLSLQFFNDAGTEEATSDENTETEAAEATQEAEELSEAQLKLVNDRVNEEMQRRTKEMRQQIQDELAEKQKEADKLRKMNAEQKHQYELEKAEKERDEYKQQLESYKMRQEAMAMFSEAGMQAPESLLNMVVQDTAEATKEAVDSFVSMVNQEVQRQLESKATQSRVVGNHVEAPKTDEAWKTFLN
;
A
#
# COMPACT_ATOMS: atom_id res chain seq x y z
N MET A 1 -33.71 13.45 30.47
CA MET A 1 -33.08 13.25 31.78
C MET A 1 -32.82 14.61 32.39
N LYS A 2 -33.05 14.75 33.70
CA LYS A 2 -33.28 16.00 34.43
C LYS A 2 -31.98 16.78 34.62
N GLU A 3 -32.02 18.09 34.35
CA GLU A 3 -30.96 19.05 34.66
C GLU A 3 -30.78 19.12 36.19
N GLN A 4 -29.60 18.74 36.67
CA GLN A 4 -29.21 18.76 38.08
C GLN A 4 -28.48 20.08 38.35
N TRP A 5 -29.23 21.11 38.75
CA TRP A 5 -28.64 22.37 39.22
C TRP A 5 -28.14 22.17 40.65
N LEU A 6 -26.83 22.29 40.87
CA LEU A 6 -26.24 22.23 42.21
C LEU A 6 -26.75 23.41 43.05
N LYS A 7 -27.51 23.12 44.11
CA LYS A 7 -27.86 24.08 45.17
C LYS A 7 -26.62 24.35 46.02
N LEU A 8 -26.00 25.50 45.83
CA LEU A 8 -24.96 26.02 46.72
C LEU A 8 -25.64 26.64 47.96
N SER A 9 -25.58 25.97 49.10
CA SER A 9 -26.07 26.52 50.38
C SER A 9 -25.03 27.45 50.98
N LEU A 10 -25.13 28.74 50.66
CA LEU A 10 -24.35 29.81 51.29
C LEU A 10 -25.01 30.21 52.62
N GLN A 11 -24.74 29.46 53.68
CA GLN A 11 -25.21 29.75 55.04
C GLN A 11 -24.14 29.38 56.07
N PHE A 12 -23.07 30.17 56.14
CA PHE A 12 -22.23 30.35 57.32
C PHE A 12 -21.70 31.78 57.22
N PHE A 13 -21.59 32.50 58.34
CA PHE A 13 -21.34 33.95 58.48
C PHE A 13 -22.58 34.85 58.51
N ASN A 14 -23.47 34.58 59.47
CA ASN A 14 -24.16 35.67 60.16
C ASN A 14 -24.47 35.22 61.59
N ASP A 15 -23.48 35.33 62.48
CA ASP A 15 -23.76 35.36 63.91
C ASP A 15 -22.90 36.45 64.54
N ALA A 16 -23.59 37.47 65.00
CA ALA A 16 -23.10 38.68 65.62
C ALA A 16 -23.57 38.66 67.07
N GLY A 17 -22.69 39.00 68.00
CA GLY A 17 -23.01 39.26 69.41
C GLY A 17 -21.74 39.71 70.15
N THR A 18 -21.55 41.02 70.35
CA THR A 18 -21.96 41.82 71.54
C THR A 18 -21.03 41.65 72.73
N GLU A 19 -20.32 42.72 73.13
CA GLU A 19 -20.22 43.20 74.53
C GLU A 19 -19.94 44.73 74.56
N GLU A 20 -20.49 45.42 75.56
CA GLU A 20 -20.64 46.87 75.72
C GLU A 20 -19.50 47.56 76.53
N ALA A 21 -19.31 48.86 76.22
CA ALA A 21 -19.05 50.04 77.09
C ALA A 21 -17.91 50.08 78.14
N THR A 22 -17.06 51.14 78.09
CA THR A 22 -17.09 52.29 79.04
C THR A 22 -16.10 53.42 78.69
N SER A 23 -16.60 54.66 78.75
CA SER A 23 -16.05 55.97 79.19
C SER A 23 -14.73 56.59 78.68
N ASP A 24 -14.94 57.77 78.09
CA ASP A 24 -14.43 59.12 78.44
C ASP A 24 -13.02 59.63 78.04
N GLU A 25 -13.12 60.69 77.24
CA GLU A 25 -12.46 62.01 77.35
C GLU A 25 -11.01 62.20 76.82
N ASN A 26 -10.98 62.85 75.64
CA ASN A 26 -10.17 64.03 75.29
C ASN A 26 -8.64 63.91 75.20
N THR A 27 -8.15 63.63 73.99
CA THR A 27 -6.91 64.21 73.45
C THR A 27 -7.03 64.42 71.94
N GLU A 28 -7.87 65.38 71.53
CA GLU A 28 -7.81 66.00 70.21
C GLU A 28 -6.48 66.77 70.19
N THR A 29 -5.38 66.30 69.58
CA THR A 29 -4.93 66.80 68.27
C THR A 29 -3.79 65.94 67.65
N GLU A 30 -3.39 64.78 68.20
CA GLU A 30 -2.28 63.96 67.64
C GLU A 30 -2.71 62.60 67.04
N ALA A 31 -3.96 62.17 67.22
CA ALA A 31 -4.44 60.87 66.72
C ALA A 31 -4.95 60.88 65.26
N ALA A 32 -5.24 62.05 64.69
CA ALA A 32 -5.80 62.17 63.34
C ALA A 32 -4.76 61.93 62.23
N GLU A 33 -3.51 62.39 62.43
CA GLU A 33 -2.42 62.16 61.46
C GLU A 33 -1.96 60.69 61.46
N ALA A 34 -1.86 60.05 62.63
CA ALA A 34 -1.46 58.64 62.74
C ALA A 34 -2.50 57.66 62.15
N THR A 35 -3.79 58.04 62.15
CA THR A 35 -4.88 57.20 61.60
C THR A 35 -4.97 57.32 60.07
N GLN A 36 -4.70 58.51 59.52
CA GLN A 36 -4.63 58.73 58.06
C GLN A 36 -3.39 58.06 57.45
N GLU A 37 -2.22 58.15 58.09
CA GLU A 37 -1.02 57.43 57.63
C GLU A 37 -1.21 55.90 57.70
N ALA A 38 -1.91 55.38 58.71
CA ALA A 38 -2.19 53.95 58.82
C ALA A 38 -3.17 53.43 57.75
N GLU A 39 -4.20 54.22 57.39
CA GLU A 39 -5.11 53.89 56.29
C GLU A 39 -4.43 54.01 54.92
N GLU A 40 -3.59 55.04 54.68
CA GLU A 40 -2.82 55.18 53.44
C GLU A 40 -1.78 54.06 53.27
N LEU A 41 -1.11 53.65 54.35
CA LEU A 41 -0.19 52.50 54.36
C LEU A 41 -0.93 51.18 54.09
N SER A 42 -2.15 51.02 54.62
CA SER A 42 -3.01 49.85 54.37
C SER A 42 -3.48 49.80 52.91
N GLU A 43 -3.90 50.92 52.33
CA GLU A 43 -4.25 51.00 50.90
C GLU A 43 -3.05 50.73 49.98
N ALA A 44 -1.87 51.24 50.33
CA ALA A 44 -0.63 50.98 49.60
C ALA A 44 -0.24 49.49 49.66
N GLN A 45 -0.42 48.84 50.80
CA GLN A 45 -0.21 47.39 50.94
C GLN A 45 -1.22 46.58 50.11
N LEU A 46 -2.50 46.95 50.12
CA LEU A 46 -3.54 46.29 49.31
C LEU A 46 -3.28 46.42 47.80
N LYS A 47 -2.83 47.59 47.33
CA LYS A 47 -2.41 47.78 45.93
C LYS A 47 -1.23 46.89 45.55
N LEU A 48 -0.20 46.84 46.38
CA LEU A 48 0.96 45.96 46.17
C LEU A 48 0.56 44.48 46.09
N VAL A 49 -0.35 44.04 46.96
CA VAL A 49 -0.88 42.66 46.94
C VAL A 49 -1.67 42.40 45.64
N ASN A 50 -2.52 43.33 45.23
CA ASN A 50 -3.33 43.19 44.01
C ASN A 50 -2.46 43.18 42.74
N ASP A 51 -1.45 44.05 42.66
CA ASP A 51 -0.49 44.09 41.56
C ASP A 51 0.29 42.77 41.48
N ARG A 52 0.77 42.24 42.60
CA ARG A 52 1.46 40.95 42.66
C ARG A 52 0.57 39.78 42.25
N VAL A 53 -0.70 39.78 42.63
CA VAL A 53 -1.68 38.77 42.21
C VAL A 53 -1.94 38.87 40.71
N ASN A 54 -2.07 40.09 40.17
CA ASN A 54 -2.29 40.30 38.75
C ASN A 54 -1.08 39.86 37.91
N GLU A 55 0.15 40.17 38.35
CA GLU A 55 1.37 39.69 37.70
C GLU A 55 1.46 38.16 37.68
N GLU A 56 1.15 37.51 38.80
CA GLU A 56 1.16 36.04 38.88
C GLU A 56 0.06 35.42 38.02
N MET A 57 -1.12 36.03 37.96
CA MET A 57 -2.21 35.62 37.08
C MET A 57 -1.84 35.77 35.61
N GLN A 58 -1.18 36.87 35.23
CA GLN A 58 -0.68 37.08 33.86
C GLN A 58 0.40 36.07 33.50
N ARG A 59 1.32 35.78 34.42
CA ARG A 59 2.36 34.77 34.26
C ARG A 59 1.74 33.39 34.02
N ARG A 60 0.82 32.96 34.87
CA ARG A 60 0.11 31.68 34.70
C ARG A 60 -0.73 31.64 33.42
N THR A 61 -1.38 32.74 33.07
CA THR A 61 -2.17 32.81 31.83
C THR A 61 -1.29 32.69 30.60
N LYS A 62 -0.09 33.31 30.62
CA LYS A 62 0.89 33.21 29.54
C LYS A 62 1.45 31.79 29.44
N GLU A 63 1.84 31.19 30.57
CA GLU A 63 2.32 29.81 30.64
C GLU A 63 1.25 28.82 30.13
N MET A 64 0.00 28.96 30.60
CA MET A 64 -1.12 28.15 30.14
C MET A 64 -1.40 28.35 28.65
N ARG A 65 -1.37 29.59 28.15
CA ARG A 65 -1.55 29.88 26.72
C ARG A 65 -0.44 29.23 25.89
N GLN A 66 0.81 29.29 26.33
CA GLN A 66 1.94 28.64 25.65
C GLN A 66 1.76 27.12 25.64
N GLN A 67 1.45 26.51 26.78
CA GLN A 67 1.17 25.06 26.86
C GLN A 67 0.05 24.63 25.91
N ILE A 68 -1.06 25.37 25.88
CA ILE A 68 -2.17 25.10 24.95
C ILE A 68 -1.72 25.24 23.49
N GLN A 69 -0.91 26.26 23.18
CA GLN A 69 -0.38 26.48 21.83
C GLN A 69 0.54 25.34 21.40
N ASP A 70 1.43 24.90 22.29
CA ASP A 70 2.38 23.83 22.04
C ASP A 70 1.63 22.50 21.84
N GLU A 71 0.68 22.18 22.72
CA GLU A 71 -0.17 20.99 22.55
C GLU A 71 -0.96 21.01 21.24
N LEU A 72 -1.49 22.16 20.84
CA LEU A 72 -2.25 22.29 19.61
C LEU A 72 -1.34 22.15 18.39
N ALA A 73 -0.13 22.69 18.45
CA ALA A 73 0.89 22.52 17.43
C ALA A 73 1.35 21.06 17.30
N GLU A 74 1.52 20.34 18.42
CA GLU A 74 1.86 18.92 18.42
C GLU A 74 0.73 18.06 17.84
N LYS A 75 -0.51 18.29 18.28
CA LYS A 75 -1.71 17.60 17.74
C LYS A 75 -1.87 17.83 16.24
N GLN A 76 -1.62 19.06 15.75
CA GLN A 76 -1.63 19.36 14.32
C GLN A 76 -0.52 18.62 13.57
N LYS A 77 0.71 18.62 14.09
CA LYS A 77 1.85 17.90 13.48
C LYS A 77 1.60 16.40 13.41
N GLU A 78 1.03 15.80 14.45
CA GLU A 78 0.68 14.38 14.48
C GLU A 78 -0.44 14.05 13.49
N ALA A 79 -1.51 14.85 13.48
CA ALA A 79 -2.61 14.68 12.51
C ALA A 79 -2.12 14.85 11.06
N ASP A 80 -1.26 15.82 10.79
CA ASP A 80 -0.66 16.01 9.48
C ASP A 80 0.28 14.87 9.09
N LYS A 81 1.05 14.32 10.04
CA LYS A 81 1.89 13.14 9.81
C LYS A 81 1.05 11.93 9.46
N LEU A 82 -0.03 11.68 10.21
CA LEU A 82 -0.98 10.59 9.95
C LEU A 82 -1.67 10.76 8.59
N ARG A 83 -2.13 11.97 8.27
CA ARG A 83 -2.73 12.29 6.97
C ARG A 83 -1.75 12.11 5.82
N LYS A 84 -0.50 12.57 5.99
CA LYS A 84 0.58 12.38 5.00
C LYS A 84 0.90 10.90 4.80
N MET A 85 1.02 10.11 5.88
CA MET A 85 1.24 8.67 5.75
C MET A 85 0.10 7.97 5.01
N ASN A 86 -1.16 8.30 5.32
CA ASN A 86 -2.30 7.70 4.64
C ASN A 86 -2.37 8.08 3.15
N ALA A 87 -2.12 9.35 2.83
CA ALA A 87 -2.08 9.83 1.45
C ALA A 87 -0.94 9.20 0.65
N GLU A 88 0.25 9.11 1.24
CA GLU A 88 1.43 8.51 0.61
C GLU A 88 1.25 7.01 0.37
N GLN A 89 0.75 6.26 1.36
CA GLN A 89 0.46 4.83 1.20
C GLN A 89 -0.57 4.57 0.10
N LYS A 90 -1.62 5.40 0.05
CA LYS A 90 -2.64 5.30 -0.99
C LYS A 90 -2.06 5.60 -2.38
N HIS A 91 -1.25 6.65 -2.49
CA HIS A 91 -0.59 7.02 -3.73
C HIS A 91 0.40 5.95 -4.20
N GLN A 92 1.19 5.36 -3.29
CA GLN A 92 2.09 4.25 -3.61
C GLN A 92 1.32 3.02 -4.10
N TYR A 93 0.20 2.67 -3.47
CA TYR A 93 -0.65 1.58 -3.94
C TYR A 93 -1.24 1.83 -5.32
N GLU A 94 -1.71 3.06 -5.59
CA GLU A 94 -2.24 3.45 -6.90
C GLU A 94 -1.15 3.42 -7.98
N LEU A 95 0.07 3.89 -7.66
CA LEU A 95 1.21 3.80 -8.54
C LEU A 95 1.62 2.35 -8.80
N GLU A 96 1.79 1.53 -7.77
CA GLU A 96 2.16 0.11 -7.90
C GLU A 96 1.13 -0.64 -8.74
N LYS A 97 -0.16 -0.37 -8.52
CA LYS A 97 -1.24 -0.96 -9.32
C LYS A 97 -1.14 -0.53 -10.79
N ALA A 98 -0.94 0.77 -11.06
CA ALA A 98 -0.80 1.28 -12.42
C ALA A 98 0.46 0.75 -13.13
N GLU A 99 1.57 0.63 -12.40
CA GLU A 99 2.81 0.04 -12.91
C GLU A 99 2.64 -1.43 -13.24
N LYS A 100 1.97 -2.19 -12.36
CA LYS A 100 1.67 -3.60 -12.59
C LYS A 100 0.78 -3.80 -13.82
N GLU A 101 -0.28 -2.99 -13.96
CA GLU A 101 -1.14 -3.03 -15.15
C GLU A 101 -0.34 -2.70 -16.42
N ARG A 102 0.50 -1.66 -16.38
CA ARG A 102 1.39 -1.30 -17.50
C ARG A 102 2.34 -2.44 -17.87
N ASP A 103 2.97 -3.06 -16.88
CA ASP A 103 3.95 -4.12 -17.12
C ASP A 103 3.28 -5.39 -17.64
N GLU A 104 2.09 -5.72 -17.13
CA GLU A 104 1.27 -6.81 -17.65
C GLU A 104 0.87 -6.57 -19.12
N TYR A 105 0.39 -5.37 -19.46
CA TYR A 105 0.09 -5.03 -20.86
C TYR A 105 1.34 -5.07 -21.75
N LYS A 106 2.48 -4.61 -21.25
CA LYS A 106 3.74 -4.65 -21.98
C LYS A 106 4.19 -6.09 -22.25
N GLN A 107 4.12 -6.96 -21.24
CA GLN A 107 4.43 -8.39 -21.37
C GLN A 107 3.48 -9.06 -22.36
N GLN A 108 2.17 -8.82 -22.25
CA GLN A 108 1.19 -9.38 -23.21
C GLN A 108 1.48 -8.94 -24.65
N LEU A 109 1.84 -7.67 -24.86
CA LEU A 109 2.19 -7.16 -26.18
C LEU A 109 3.47 -7.81 -26.72
N GLU A 110 4.48 -7.98 -25.86
CA GLU A 110 5.74 -8.62 -26.23
C GLU A 110 5.52 -10.10 -26.58
N SER A 111 4.80 -10.85 -25.75
CA SER A 111 4.40 -12.23 -26.05
C SER A 111 3.57 -12.32 -27.34
N TYR A 112 2.68 -11.36 -27.60
CA TYR A 112 1.89 -11.33 -28.83
C TYR A 112 2.77 -11.12 -30.07
N LYS A 113 3.74 -10.20 -30.02
CA LYS A 113 4.70 -9.97 -31.11
C LYS A 113 5.56 -11.20 -31.37
N MET A 114 6.10 -11.81 -30.32
CA MET A 114 6.89 -13.04 -30.45
C MET A 114 6.04 -14.20 -31.00
N ARG A 115 4.77 -14.29 -30.61
CA ARG A 115 3.84 -15.27 -31.17
C ARG A 115 3.63 -15.07 -32.66
N GLN A 116 3.43 -13.83 -33.11
CA GLN A 116 3.30 -13.52 -34.54
C GLN A 116 4.57 -13.86 -35.32
N GLU A 117 5.74 -13.59 -34.74
CA GLU A 117 7.02 -13.92 -35.38
C GLU A 117 7.21 -15.44 -35.48
N ALA A 118 6.92 -16.19 -34.40
CA ALA A 118 6.93 -17.65 -34.43
C ALA A 118 5.94 -18.21 -35.47
N MET A 119 4.74 -17.63 -35.59
CA MET A 119 3.78 -17.97 -36.65
C MET A 119 4.35 -17.76 -38.05
N ALA A 120 5.02 -16.63 -38.28
CA ALA A 120 5.66 -16.33 -39.55
C ALA A 120 6.75 -17.36 -39.86
N MET A 121 7.61 -17.68 -38.89
CA MET A 121 8.67 -18.69 -39.05
C MET A 121 8.12 -20.09 -39.37
N PHE A 122 7.04 -20.52 -38.69
CA PHE A 122 6.38 -21.78 -39.04
C PHE A 122 5.80 -21.75 -40.46
N SER A 123 5.16 -20.64 -40.85
CA SER A 123 4.62 -20.47 -42.20
C SER A 123 5.72 -20.47 -43.26
N GLU A 124 6.89 -19.88 -43.00
CA GLU A 124 8.06 -19.91 -43.87
C GLU A 124 8.61 -21.34 -44.03
N ALA A 125 8.57 -22.14 -42.96
CA ALA A 125 8.87 -23.57 -42.99
C ALA A 125 7.78 -24.43 -43.66
N GLY A 126 6.69 -23.82 -44.15
CA GLY A 126 5.57 -24.52 -44.78
C GLY A 126 4.69 -25.27 -43.78
N MET A 127 4.79 -24.96 -42.48
CA MET A 127 4.03 -25.58 -41.40
C MET A 127 2.96 -24.61 -40.88
N GLN A 128 1.75 -25.12 -40.62
CA GLN A 128 0.69 -24.33 -40.01
C GLN A 128 0.57 -24.69 -38.53
N ALA A 129 1.13 -23.85 -37.67
CA ALA A 129 1.15 -24.08 -36.23
C ALA A 129 -0.16 -23.61 -35.55
N PRO A 130 -0.84 -24.45 -34.75
CA PRO A 130 -1.97 -24.02 -33.95
C PRO A 130 -1.52 -23.13 -32.78
N GLU A 131 -2.44 -22.32 -32.25
CA GLU A 131 -2.18 -21.41 -31.13
C GLU A 131 -1.60 -22.10 -29.89
N SER A 132 -2.04 -23.33 -29.61
CA SER A 132 -1.53 -24.14 -28.50
C SER A 132 -0.03 -24.46 -28.64
N LEU A 133 0.43 -24.73 -29.86
CA LEU A 133 1.86 -24.99 -30.12
C LEU A 133 2.66 -23.70 -29.98
N LEU A 134 2.13 -22.59 -30.51
CA LEU A 134 2.80 -21.29 -30.43
C LEU A 134 3.00 -20.84 -28.97
N ASN A 135 2.01 -21.06 -28.10
CA ASN A 135 2.14 -20.75 -26.68
C ASN A 135 3.17 -21.64 -25.95
N MET A 136 3.53 -22.80 -26.50
CA MET A 136 4.57 -23.67 -25.95
C MET A 136 5.97 -23.25 -26.41
N VAL A 137 6.07 -22.69 -27.61
CA VAL A 137 7.33 -22.36 -28.26
C VAL A 137 7.76 -20.91 -27.97
N VAL A 138 6.82 -20.00 -27.72
CA VAL A 138 7.11 -18.63 -27.27
C VAL A 138 7.68 -18.67 -25.85
N GLN A 139 8.93 -18.22 -25.73
CA GLN A 139 9.69 -18.13 -24.47
C GLN A 139 9.82 -16.66 -24.03
N ASP A 140 10.46 -16.45 -22.88
CA ASP A 140 10.69 -15.11 -22.31
C ASP A 140 11.53 -14.21 -23.22
N THR A 141 12.34 -14.78 -24.12
CA THR A 141 13.18 -14.03 -25.06
C THR A 141 12.91 -14.41 -26.51
N ALA A 142 13.12 -13.45 -27.41
CA ALA A 142 12.97 -13.66 -28.85
C ALA A 142 13.95 -14.72 -29.39
N GLU A 143 15.20 -14.71 -28.91
CA GLU A 143 16.22 -15.69 -29.32
C GLU A 143 15.83 -17.11 -28.92
N ALA A 144 15.36 -17.31 -27.67
CA ALA A 144 14.91 -18.62 -27.21
C ALA A 144 13.65 -19.09 -27.94
N THR A 145 12.73 -18.16 -28.27
CA THR A 145 11.55 -18.47 -29.09
C THR A 145 11.96 -18.97 -30.47
N LYS A 146 12.90 -18.28 -31.13
CA LYS A 146 13.40 -18.68 -32.44
C LYS A 146 14.08 -20.05 -32.42
N GLU A 147 14.98 -20.27 -31.46
CA GLU A 147 15.67 -21.56 -31.32
C GLU A 147 14.68 -22.70 -31.07
N ALA A 148 13.64 -22.46 -30.27
CA ALA A 148 12.58 -23.42 -30.02
C ALA A 148 11.76 -23.72 -31.29
N VAL A 149 11.43 -22.71 -32.10
CA VAL A 149 10.77 -22.89 -33.41
C VAL A 149 11.66 -23.72 -34.35
N ASP A 150 12.92 -23.31 -34.51
CA ASP A 150 13.88 -23.95 -35.42
C ASP A 150 14.12 -25.43 -35.04
N SER A 151 14.29 -25.69 -33.73
CA SER A 151 14.43 -27.04 -33.19
C SER A 151 13.20 -27.91 -33.48
N PHE A 152 12.01 -27.37 -33.26
CA PHE A 152 10.77 -28.10 -33.53
C PHE A 152 10.59 -28.41 -35.02
N VAL A 153 10.81 -27.42 -35.89
CA VAL A 153 10.74 -27.59 -37.36
C VAL A 153 11.72 -28.69 -37.81
N SER A 154 12.95 -28.67 -37.28
CA SER A 154 13.95 -29.70 -37.57
C SER A 154 13.48 -31.10 -37.15
N MET A 155 12.97 -31.25 -35.92
CA MET A 155 12.47 -32.55 -35.43
C MET A 155 11.31 -33.08 -36.27
N VAL A 156 10.35 -32.22 -36.63
CA VAL A 156 9.21 -32.61 -37.48
C VAL A 156 9.71 -33.07 -38.86
N ASN A 157 10.62 -32.34 -39.48
CA ASN A 157 11.18 -32.71 -40.77
C ASN A 157 11.92 -34.05 -40.73
N GLN A 158 12.70 -34.30 -39.67
CA GLN A 158 13.39 -35.58 -39.46
C GLN A 158 12.41 -36.74 -39.30
N GLU A 159 11.37 -36.58 -38.49
CA GLU A 159 10.38 -37.64 -38.26
C GLU A 159 9.55 -37.93 -39.51
N VAL A 160 9.18 -36.89 -40.29
CA VAL A 160 8.52 -37.07 -41.59
C VAL A 160 9.41 -37.84 -42.57
N GLN A 161 10.70 -37.49 -42.66
CA GLN A 161 11.66 -38.23 -43.49
C GLN A 161 11.77 -39.71 -43.07
N ARG A 162 11.93 -39.97 -41.76
CA ARG A 162 11.97 -41.33 -41.21
C ARG A 162 10.70 -42.14 -41.52
N GLN A 163 9.53 -41.52 -41.44
CA GLN A 163 8.28 -42.17 -41.81
C GLN A 163 8.16 -42.43 -43.31
N LEU A 164 8.65 -41.53 -44.16
CA LEU A 164 8.69 -41.76 -45.60
C LEU A 164 9.63 -42.91 -45.97
N GLU A 165 10.81 -42.99 -45.34
CA GLU A 165 11.79 -44.07 -45.55
C GLU A 165 11.26 -45.43 -45.06
N SER A 166 10.64 -45.48 -43.89
CA SER A 166 10.02 -46.72 -43.38
C SER A 166 8.86 -47.19 -44.26
N LYS A 167 8.02 -46.27 -44.76
CA LYS A 167 6.94 -46.62 -45.70
C LYS A 167 7.49 -47.07 -47.05
N ALA A 168 8.54 -46.44 -47.56
CA ALA A 168 9.18 -46.82 -48.82
C ALA A 168 9.83 -48.22 -48.73
N THR A 169 10.49 -48.53 -47.62
CA THR A 169 11.08 -49.86 -47.39
C THR A 169 10.00 -50.93 -47.19
N GLN A 170 8.90 -50.62 -46.50
CA GLN A 170 7.76 -51.54 -46.37
C GLN A 170 7.09 -51.81 -47.72
N SER A 171 6.88 -50.79 -48.56
CA SER A 171 6.33 -50.97 -49.91
C SER A 171 7.23 -51.81 -50.81
N ARG A 172 8.55 -51.75 -50.64
CA ARG A 172 9.51 -52.51 -51.46
C ARG A 172 9.54 -54.01 -51.10
N VAL A 173 9.30 -54.37 -49.84
CA VAL A 173 9.31 -55.78 -49.38
C VAL A 173 8.06 -56.54 -49.83
N VAL A 174 6.91 -55.89 -49.98
CA VAL A 174 5.65 -56.56 -50.37
C VAL A 174 5.54 -56.78 -51.90
N GLY A 175 6.34 -56.08 -52.71
CA GLY A 175 6.33 -56.19 -54.18
C GLY A 175 7.07 -57.39 -54.77
N ASN A 176 7.82 -58.16 -53.99
CA ASN A 176 8.55 -59.34 -54.46
C ASN A 176 7.80 -60.63 -54.08
N HIS A 177 6.71 -60.93 -54.77
CA HIS A 177 6.25 -62.32 -54.89
C HIS A 177 7.27 -63.07 -55.74
N VAL A 178 8.20 -63.76 -55.08
CA VAL A 178 8.98 -64.81 -55.73
C VAL A 178 8.02 -65.98 -55.94
N GLU A 179 7.41 -66.06 -57.13
CA GLU A 179 6.79 -67.31 -57.56
C GLU A 179 7.89 -68.36 -57.67
N ALA A 180 7.87 -69.33 -56.75
CA ALA A 180 8.71 -70.52 -56.87
C ALA A 180 8.37 -71.24 -58.19
N PRO A 181 9.36 -71.77 -58.93
CA PRO A 181 9.08 -72.48 -60.17
C PRO A 181 8.24 -73.73 -59.85
N LYS A 182 7.03 -73.80 -60.43
CA LYS A 182 6.22 -75.01 -60.41
C LYS A 182 6.97 -76.11 -61.17
N THR A 183 7.49 -77.07 -60.43
CA THR A 183 8.02 -78.32 -60.98
C THR A 183 6.85 -79.24 -61.32
N ASP A 184 6.25 -79.07 -62.50
CA ASP A 184 5.27 -80.03 -63.02
C ASP A 184 5.83 -80.75 -64.25
N GLU A 185 6.21 -82.02 -64.02
CA GLU A 185 6.06 -83.17 -64.91
C GLU A 185 6.76 -83.19 -66.29
N ALA A 186 8.04 -82.84 -66.39
CA ALA A 186 8.82 -83.04 -67.62
C ALA A 186 9.37 -84.48 -67.83
N TRP A 187 9.08 -85.45 -66.96
CA TRP A 187 9.70 -86.80 -67.04
C TRP A 187 8.80 -87.90 -67.63
N LYS A 188 7.55 -87.60 -68.04
CA LYS A 188 6.58 -88.62 -68.46
C LYS A 188 6.60 -89.01 -69.95
N THR A 189 7.56 -88.53 -70.76
CA THR A 189 7.57 -88.81 -72.22
C THR A 189 8.74 -89.66 -72.73
N PHE A 190 9.51 -90.34 -71.86
CA PHE A 190 10.67 -91.15 -72.30
C PHE A 190 10.50 -92.68 -72.15
N LEU A 191 9.31 -93.19 -71.79
CA LEU A 191 9.01 -94.61 -71.86
C LEU A 191 7.67 -94.84 -72.58
N ASN A 192 7.72 -94.89 -73.92
CA ASN A 192 7.01 -95.88 -74.74
C ASN A 192 7.54 -95.87 -76.17
#